data_AF-A0A1A9I7P6-F1
#
_entry.id   AF-A0A1A9I7P6-F1
#
_cell.length_a   1.000
_cell.length_b   1.000
_cell.length_c   1.000
_cell.angle_alpha   90.00
_cell.angle_beta   90.00
_cell.angle_gamma   90.00
#
_symmetry.space_group_name_H-M   'P 1'
#
loop_
_entity.id
_entity.type
_entity.pdbx_description
1 polymer ?
#
loop_
_entity_poly.entity_id
_entity_poly.type
_entity_poly.pdbx_seq_one_letter_code
_entity_poly.pdbx_strand_id
1 'polypeptide(L)'
;MLEKLQQEVFEANRLLPEYGLVTFTWGNVSAYDSATGLMVIKPSGVPYDTMKTADMVVPDEAGKMVEGTRKPSSCTPAYLYLYRSFRNVRSLLHTHSHWAAVFAQAGIPIPVLGTTHADYFADEVPVTRLMIPGEIHAGYESETDKVIVEQFENKNSDMIPGALVHSHGPFTWGRNTVEAVLNAVVLKTVARMAFHTLALEGNRVKAISPDLLKKHFFRKHGAGPVTARFKAGVPGGELVKTIALFFLKKNNNK
;
A
#
# COMPACT_ATOMS: atom_id res chain seq x y z
N MET A 1 -20.89 3.95 -12.99
CA MET A 1 -20.94 2.47 -13.14
C MET A 1 -20.45 1.74 -11.89
N LEU A 2 -19.37 2.19 -11.24
CA LEU A 2 -18.81 1.58 -10.03
C LEU A 2 -18.91 2.53 -8.82
N GLU A 3 -20.08 3.13 -8.60
CA GLU A 3 -20.29 4.23 -7.64
C GLU A 3 -19.81 3.89 -6.22
N LYS A 4 -20.11 2.67 -5.75
CA LYS A 4 -19.66 2.21 -4.44
C LYS A 4 -18.12 2.13 -4.36
N LEU A 5 -17.47 1.61 -5.39
CA LEU A 5 -16.01 1.49 -5.42
C LEU A 5 -15.34 2.86 -5.57
N GLN A 6 -15.93 3.78 -6.34
CA GLN A 6 -15.53 5.18 -6.39
C GLN A 6 -15.61 5.84 -5.00
N GLN A 7 -16.68 5.62 -4.25
CA GLN A 7 -16.77 6.12 -2.87
C GLN A 7 -15.68 5.51 -1.98
N GLU A 8 -15.44 4.20 -2.05
CA GLU A 8 -14.40 3.52 -1.26
C GLU A 8 -12.99 4.03 -1.57
N VAL A 9 -12.67 4.27 -2.85
CA VAL A 9 -11.38 4.82 -3.29
C VAL A 9 -11.25 6.29 -2.89
N PHE A 10 -12.32 7.07 -3.00
CA PHE A 10 -12.34 8.47 -2.55
C PHE A 10 -12.05 8.58 -1.06
N GLU A 11 -12.78 7.83 -0.22
CA GLU A 11 -12.58 7.84 1.23
C GLU A 11 -11.17 7.38 1.60
N ALA A 12 -10.65 6.34 0.94
CA ALA A 12 -9.30 5.87 1.19
C ALA A 12 -8.26 6.95 0.86
N ASN A 13 -8.39 7.66 -0.26
CA ASN A 13 -7.52 8.78 -0.61
C ASN A 13 -7.62 9.92 0.42
N ARG A 14 -8.81 10.21 0.96
CA ARG A 14 -9.00 11.24 2.01
C ARG A 14 -8.23 10.93 3.30
N LEU A 15 -8.03 9.65 3.61
CA LEU A 15 -7.27 9.20 4.79
C LEU A 15 -5.75 9.43 4.66
N LEU A 16 -5.20 9.55 3.44
CA LEU A 16 -3.76 9.72 3.24
C LEU A 16 -3.21 10.97 3.96
N PRO A 17 -3.76 12.18 3.74
CA PRO A 17 -3.33 13.36 4.49
C PRO A 17 -3.71 13.28 5.98
N GLU A 18 -4.86 12.70 6.34
CA GLU A 18 -5.31 12.53 7.74
C GLU A 18 -4.30 11.73 8.57
N TYR A 19 -3.72 10.68 7.98
CA TYR A 19 -2.67 9.89 8.61
C TYR A 19 -1.26 10.39 8.29
N GLY A 20 -1.07 11.57 7.68
CA GLY A 20 0.25 12.12 7.36
C GLY A 20 1.10 11.19 6.49
N LEU A 21 0.49 10.57 5.48
CA LEU A 21 1.17 9.72 4.50
C LEU A 21 1.67 10.50 3.27
N VAL A 22 1.15 11.71 3.05
CA VAL A 22 1.39 12.51 1.84
C VAL A 22 1.58 13.99 2.17
N THR A 23 2.21 14.70 1.23
CA THR A 23 2.30 16.17 1.19
C THR A 23 1.73 16.63 -0.16
N PHE A 24 1.07 17.79 -0.20
CA PHE A 24 0.44 18.34 -1.42
C PHE A 24 -0.47 17.32 -2.13
N THR A 25 -0.31 17.15 -3.44
CA THR A 25 -1.11 16.23 -4.26
C THR A 25 -0.50 14.83 -4.40
N TRP A 26 0.59 14.54 -3.69
CA TRP A 26 1.30 13.27 -3.80
C TRP A 26 0.43 12.09 -3.42
N GLY A 27 0.87 10.91 -3.84
CA GLY A 27 0.24 9.64 -3.52
C GLY A 27 -1.15 9.46 -4.10
N ASN A 28 -1.59 8.22 -4.10
CA ASN A 28 -2.90 7.81 -4.59
C ASN A 28 -3.26 6.43 -4.03
N VAL A 29 -4.57 6.18 -4.01
CA VAL A 29 -5.17 4.86 -3.78
C VAL A 29 -5.98 4.49 -5.01
N SER A 30 -5.97 3.19 -5.34
CA SER A 30 -6.88 2.57 -6.29
C SER A 30 -7.58 1.36 -5.69
N ALA A 31 -8.64 0.90 -6.34
CA ALA A 31 -9.24 -0.40 -6.11
C ALA A 31 -9.60 -1.07 -7.42
N TYR A 32 -9.52 -2.41 -7.45
CA TYR A 32 -9.76 -3.22 -8.63
C TYR A 32 -10.96 -4.13 -8.44
N ASP A 33 -11.91 -4.05 -9.36
CA ASP A 33 -13.02 -4.98 -9.43
C ASP A 33 -12.71 -6.11 -10.41
N SER A 34 -12.33 -7.26 -9.87
CA SER A 34 -12.00 -8.44 -10.68
C SER A 34 -13.18 -9.02 -11.45
N ALA A 35 -14.44 -8.68 -11.09
CA ALA A 35 -15.60 -9.16 -11.82
C ALA A 35 -15.80 -8.42 -13.15
N THR A 36 -15.44 -7.14 -13.20
CA THR A 36 -15.58 -6.28 -14.39
C THR A 36 -14.27 -6.02 -15.12
N GLY A 37 -13.12 -6.30 -14.49
CA GLY A 37 -11.80 -5.97 -15.04
C GLY A 37 -11.47 -4.48 -14.95
N LEU A 38 -12.20 -3.73 -14.13
CA LEU A 38 -12.08 -2.28 -14.04
C LEU A 38 -11.34 -1.86 -12.77
N MET A 39 -10.50 -0.84 -12.91
CA MET A 39 -9.85 -0.19 -11.78
C MET A 39 -10.49 1.17 -11.54
N VAL A 40 -10.66 1.54 -10.28
CA VAL A 40 -10.99 2.91 -9.88
C VAL A 40 -9.77 3.52 -9.20
N ILE A 41 -9.37 4.74 -9.59
CA ILE A 41 -8.15 5.38 -9.07
C ILE A 41 -8.35 6.90 -8.91
N LYS A 42 -7.55 7.49 -8.01
CA LYS A 42 -7.42 8.94 -7.85
C LYS A 42 -7.05 9.61 -9.20
N PRO A 43 -7.65 10.76 -9.54
CA PRO A 43 -7.21 11.56 -10.68
C PRO A 43 -5.87 12.24 -10.42
N SER A 44 -5.15 12.58 -11.48
CA SER A 44 -3.90 13.33 -11.39
C SER A 44 -4.13 14.81 -11.08
N GLY A 45 -3.28 15.38 -10.21
CA GLY A 45 -3.21 16.82 -9.97
C GLY A 45 -4.36 17.44 -9.19
N VAL A 46 -5.29 16.64 -8.64
CA VAL A 46 -6.41 17.16 -7.82
C VAL A 46 -6.00 17.24 -6.34
N PRO A 47 -6.08 18.43 -5.70
CA PRO A 47 -5.88 18.58 -4.25
C PRO A 47 -6.87 17.77 -3.40
N TYR A 48 -6.39 17.18 -2.30
CA TYR A 48 -7.20 16.29 -1.45
C TYR A 48 -8.39 16.99 -0.76
N ASP A 49 -8.27 18.28 -0.48
CA ASP A 49 -9.28 19.11 0.19
C ASP A 49 -10.48 19.46 -0.71
N THR A 50 -10.28 19.44 -2.03
CA THR A 50 -11.30 19.78 -3.04
C THR A 50 -11.78 18.58 -3.84
N MET A 51 -11.08 17.45 -3.73
CA MET A 51 -11.41 16.19 -4.38
C MET A 51 -12.78 15.68 -3.95
N LYS A 52 -13.53 15.11 -4.89
CA LYS A 52 -14.85 14.50 -4.67
C LYS A 52 -14.89 13.09 -5.22
N THR A 53 -15.88 12.29 -4.80
CA THR A 53 -16.14 10.97 -5.37
C THR A 53 -16.29 11.00 -6.89
N ALA A 54 -16.96 12.03 -7.43
CA ALA A 54 -17.16 12.22 -8.87
C ALA A 54 -15.86 12.52 -9.65
N ASP A 55 -14.76 12.88 -8.98
CA ASP A 55 -13.46 13.06 -9.63
C ASP A 55 -12.71 11.72 -9.80
N MET A 56 -13.15 10.63 -9.16
CA MET A 56 -12.54 9.30 -9.33
C MET A 56 -12.74 8.80 -10.76
N VAL A 57 -11.68 8.24 -11.32
CA VAL A 57 -11.63 7.80 -12.71
C VAL A 57 -11.56 6.28 -12.81
N VAL A 58 -12.09 5.74 -13.91
CA VAL A 58 -12.25 4.30 -14.11
C VAL A 58 -11.60 3.87 -15.44
N PRO A 59 -10.32 3.49 -15.43
CA PRO A 59 -9.70 2.79 -16.56
C PRO A 59 -10.02 1.28 -16.60
N ASP A 60 -9.97 0.71 -17.80
CA ASP A 60 -10.01 -0.75 -18.02
C ASP A 60 -8.63 -1.42 -17.86
N GLU A 61 -8.55 -2.74 -18.06
CA GLU A 61 -7.31 -3.53 -17.95
C GLU A 61 -6.20 -3.06 -18.91
N ALA A 62 -6.56 -2.45 -20.04
CA ALA A 62 -5.63 -1.87 -21.01
C ALA A 62 -5.21 -0.44 -20.65
N GLY A 63 -5.75 0.13 -19.57
CA GLY A 63 -5.50 1.50 -19.14
C GLY A 63 -6.30 2.55 -19.91
N LYS A 64 -7.27 2.14 -20.73
CA LYS A 64 -8.15 3.05 -21.45
C LYS A 64 -9.25 3.53 -20.51
N MET A 65 -9.51 4.83 -20.56
CA MET A 65 -10.58 5.47 -19.78
C MET A 65 -11.96 4.95 -20.19
N VAL A 66 -12.72 4.42 -19.21
CA VAL A 66 -14.11 3.97 -19.36
C VAL A 66 -15.09 4.97 -18.75
N GLU A 67 -14.77 5.52 -17.57
CA GLU A 67 -15.63 6.52 -16.90
C GLU A 67 -14.79 7.59 -16.18
N GLY A 68 -15.26 8.84 -16.21
CA GLY A 68 -14.61 10.00 -15.58
C GLY A 68 -14.09 11.03 -16.59
N THR A 69 -14.03 12.30 -16.18
CA THR A 69 -13.62 13.43 -17.03
C THR A 69 -12.20 13.94 -16.75
N ARG A 70 -11.59 13.45 -15.66
CA ARG A 70 -10.24 13.82 -15.24
C ARG A 70 -9.19 12.90 -15.87
N LYS A 71 -7.94 13.38 -15.89
CA LYS A 71 -6.81 12.54 -16.26
C LYS A 71 -6.51 11.56 -15.11
N PRO A 72 -6.30 10.26 -15.39
CA PRO A 72 -5.91 9.30 -14.35
C PRO A 72 -4.51 9.57 -13.80
N SER A 73 -4.25 9.05 -12.59
CA SER A 73 -2.92 9.08 -11.98
C SER A 73 -1.87 8.47 -12.92
N SER A 74 -0.65 9.01 -12.89
CA SER A 74 0.50 8.42 -13.62
C SER A 74 0.80 7.00 -13.16
N CYS A 75 0.41 6.61 -11.94
CA CYS A 75 0.53 5.24 -11.43
C CYS A 75 -0.46 4.24 -12.07
N THR A 76 -1.29 4.65 -13.02
CA THR A 76 -2.32 3.78 -13.62
C THR A 76 -1.74 2.55 -14.34
N PRO A 77 -0.75 2.69 -15.26
CA PRO A 77 -0.11 1.53 -15.88
C PRO A 77 0.48 0.59 -14.84
N ALA A 78 1.03 1.19 -13.78
CA ALA A 78 1.72 0.50 -12.73
C ALA A 78 0.80 -0.41 -11.91
N TYR A 79 -0.30 0.17 -11.42
CA TYR A 79 -1.28 -0.57 -10.66
C TYR A 79 -1.93 -1.69 -11.45
N LEU A 80 -2.26 -1.46 -12.72
CA LEU A 80 -2.81 -2.51 -13.58
C LEU A 80 -1.85 -3.69 -13.72
N TYR A 81 -0.54 -3.44 -13.79
CA TYR A 81 0.46 -4.51 -13.80
C TYR A 81 0.48 -5.29 -12.49
N LEU A 82 0.50 -4.59 -11.34
CA LEU A 82 0.48 -5.24 -10.03
C LEU A 82 -0.81 -6.03 -9.77
N TYR A 83 -1.98 -5.55 -10.18
CA TYR A 83 -3.23 -6.31 -10.07
C TYR A 83 -3.21 -7.61 -10.89
N ARG A 84 -2.56 -7.61 -12.06
CA ARG A 84 -2.37 -8.83 -12.88
C ARG A 84 -1.41 -9.82 -12.23
N SER A 85 -0.34 -9.30 -11.63
CA SER A 85 0.73 -10.11 -11.02
C SER A 85 0.35 -10.65 -9.65
N PHE A 86 -0.38 -9.88 -8.84
CA PHE A 86 -0.77 -10.24 -7.47
C PHE A 86 -2.28 -10.51 -7.38
N ARG A 87 -2.67 -11.75 -7.65
CA ARG A 87 -4.07 -12.15 -7.91
C ARG A 87 -5.06 -11.89 -6.77
N ASN A 88 -4.61 -11.78 -5.52
CA ASN A 88 -5.45 -11.53 -4.35
C ASN A 88 -5.53 -10.04 -3.96
N VAL A 89 -4.74 -9.18 -4.60
CA VAL A 89 -4.74 -7.74 -4.36
C VAL A 89 -5.96 -7.11 -5.01
N ARG A 90 -6.66 -6.25 -4.26
CA ARG A 90 -7.85 -5.50 -4.72
C ARG A 90 -7.76 -4.01 -4.42
N SER A 91 -6.74 -3.56 -3.71
CA SER A 91 -6.41 -2.15 -3.58
C SER A 91 -4.91 -1.95 -3.50
N LEU A 92 -4.43 -0.92 -4.19
CA LEU A 92 -3.04 -0.48 -4.23
C LEU A 92 -2.95 0.97 -3.78
N LEU A 93 -1.87 1.28 -3.08
CA LEU A 93 -1.59 2.60 -2.54
C LEU A 93 -0.12 2.92 -2.75
N HIS A 94 0.15 4.12 -3.24
CA HIS A 94 1.49 4.66 -3.43
C HIS A 94 1.55 5.99 -2.68
N THR A 95 2.60 6.18 -1.88
CA THR A 95 2.85 7.42 -1.15
C THR A 95 4.34 7.72 -1.16
N HIS A 96 4.71 8.92 -0.72
CA HIS A 96 6.09 9.27 -0.40
C HIS A 96 6.18 9.51 1.11
N SER A 97 5.59 8.60 1.90
CA SER A 97 5.56 8.73 3.36
C SER A 97 6.98 8.76 3.92
N HIS A 98 7.30 9.81 4.69
CA HIS A 98 8.67 10.24 4.97
C HIS A 98 9.62 9.10 5.35
N TRP A 99 9.29 8.33 6.39
CA TRP A 99 10.17 7.28 6.91
C TRP A 99 10.33 6.09 5.95
N ALA A 100 9.27 5.69 5.22
CA ALA A 100 9.40 4.63 4.23
C ALA A 100 10.19 5.11 3.00
N ALA A 101 10.03 6.38 2.61
CA ALA A 101 10.82 6.99 1.54
C ALA A 101 12.31 7.09 1.91
N VAL A 102 12.67 7.33 3.17
CA VAL A 102 14.07 7.31 3.63
C VAL A 102 14.73 5.94 3.38
N PHE A 103 14.06 4.83 3.73
CA PHE A 103 14.57 3.48 3.44
C PHE A 103 14.65 3.20 1.94
N ALA A 104 13.64 3.64 1.18
CA ALA A 104 13.61 3.50 -0.27
C ALA A 104 14.79 4.24 -0.94
N GLN A 105 15.08 5.47 -0.49
CA GLN A 105 16.21 6.28 -0.95
C GLN A 105 17.56 5.67 -0.57
N ALA A 106 17.63 5.06 0.62
CA ALA A 106 18.84 4.39 1.08
C ALA A 106 19.10 3.04 0.36
N GLY A 107 18.10 2.48 -0.34
CA GLY A 107 18.23 1.15 -0.93
C GLY A 107 18.27 0.04 0.10
N ILE A 108 17.62 0.22 1.25
CA ILE A 108 17.68 -0.71 2.39
C ILE A 108 16.27 -1.27 2.66
N PRO A 109 16.08 -2.60 2.75
CA PRO A 109 14.81 -3.18 3.16
C PRO A 109 14.48 -2.80 4.62
N ILE A 110 13.21 -2.77 5.01
CA ILE A 110 12.83 -2.49 6.39
C ILE A 110 12.81 -3.81 7.18
N PRO A 111 13.74 -4.02 8.14
CA PRO A 111 13.83 -5.29 8.86
C PRO A 111 12.71 -5.47 9.89
N VAL A 112 12.35 -6.73 10.17
CA VAL A 112 11.38 -7.07 11.22
C VAL A 112 12.02 -6.97 12.60
N LEU A 113 11.94 -5.80 13.24
CA LEU A 113 12.58 -5.55 14.53
C LEU A 113 11.65 -5.67 15.74
N GLY A 114 10.36 -5.94 15.52
CA GLY A 114 9.39 -6.02 16.61
C GLY A 114 8.02 -6.52 16.18
N THR A 115 7.20 -6.79 17.18
CA THR A 115 5.87 -7.40 16.99
C THR A 115 4.90 -6.53 16.20
N THR A 116 5.06 -5.20 16.25
CA THR A 116 4.28 -4.24 15.44
C THR A 116 4.44 -4.50 13.94
N HIS A 117 5.64 -4.86 13.49
CA HIS A 117 5.90 -5.24 12.10
C HIS A 117 5.34 -6.64 11.82
N ALA A 118 5.63 -7.59 12.71
CA ALA A 118 5.23 -8.99 12.57
C ALA A 118 3.70 -9.21 12.49
N ASP A 119 2.89 -8.30 13.06
CA ASP A 119 1.43 -8.38 12.94
C ASP A 119 0.91 -8.11 11.50
N TYR A 120 1.73 -7.54 10.60
CA TYR A 120 1.29 -7.08 9.27
C TYR A 120 2.14 -7.60 8.11
N PHE A 121 3.45 -7.77 8.31
CA PHE A 121 4.37 -8.29 7.30
C PHE A 121 5.08 -9.52 7.89
N ALA A 122 5.01 -10.64 7.19
CA ALA A 122 5.61 -11.90 7.62
C ALA A 122 7.13 -12.00 7.36
N ASP A 123 7.73 -10.94 6.85
CA ASP A 123 9.15 -10.80 6.57
C ASP A 123 9.52 -9.32 6.51
N GLU A 124 10.78 -9.00 6.23
CA GLU A 124 11.22 -7.65 5.90
C GLU A 124 10.38 -7.06 4.75
N VAL A 125 10.23 -5.74 4.74
CA VAL A 125 9.61 -5.07 3.59
C VAL A 125 10.71 -4.84 2.55
N PRO A 126 10.66 -5.52 1.39
CA PRO A 126 11.77 -5.53 0.46
C PRO A 126 11.89 -4.18 -0.25
N VAL A 127 13.11 -3.86 -0.67
CA VAL A 127 13.42 -2.76 -1.59
C VAL A 127 13.83 -3.32 -2.95
N THR A 128 13.38 -2.71 -4.03
CA THR A 128 13.77 -3.13 -5.38
C THR A 128 15.26 -2.86 -5.61
N ARG A 129 15.84 -3.45 -6.65
CA ARG A 129 17.09 -2.94 -7.23
C ARG A 129 16.87 -1.53 -7.83
N LEU A 130 17.97 -0.87 -8.18
CA LEU A 130 17.93 0.30 -9.06
C LEU A 130 17.38 -0.10 -10.43
N MET A 131 16.55 0.78 -11.00
CA MET A 131 16.15 0.67 -12.41
C MET A 131 17.33 1.04 -13.31
N ILE A 132 17.48 0.32 -14.41
CA ILE A 132 18.53 0.61 -15.41
C ILE A 132 18.05 1.69 -16.38
N PRO A 133 18.96 2.44 -17.07
CA PRO A 133 18.57 3.51 -17.98
C PRO A 133 17.56 3.08 -19.07
N GLY A 134 17.69 1.85 -19.60
CA GLY A 134 16.75 1.31 -20.58
C GLY A 134 15.30 1.23 -20.06
N GLU A 135 15.12 0.85 -18.79
CA GLU A 135 13.81 0.78 -18.14
C GLU A 135 13.21 2.19 -17.92
N ILE A 136 14.04 3.14 -17.49
CA ILE A 136 13.60 4.53 -17.25
C ILE A 136 13.10 5.18 -18.55
N HIS A 137 13.77 4.92 -19.68
CA HIS A 137 13.43 5.52 -20.97
C HIS A 137 12.34 4.77 -21.75
N ALA A 138 12.09 3.48 -21.49
CA ALA A 138 11.09 2.69 -22.20
C ALA A 138 9.65 2.92 -21.71
N GLY A 139 9.47 3.29 -20.45
CA GLY A 139 8.16 3.46 -19.84
C GLY A 139 8.27 3.39 -18.32
N TYR A 140 8.83 4.44 -17.72
CA TYR A 140 9.23 4.49 -16.30
C TYR A 140 8.18 3.90 -15.34
N GLU A 141 6.92 4.30 -15.46
CA GLU A 141 5.87 3.79 -14.57
C GLU A 141 5.63 2.29 -14.78
N SER A 142 5.52 1.81 -16.02
CA SER A 142 5.31 0.38 -16.27
C SER A 142 6.51 -0.51 -15.94
N GLU A 143 7.73 0.03 -16.01
CA GLU A 143 8.94 -0.71 -15.64
C GLU A 143 9.15 -0.72 -14.12
N THR A 144 8.62 0.28 -13.39
CA THR A 144 8.65 0.32 -11.92
C THR A 144 8.00 -0.94 -11.32
N ASP A 145 6.91 -1.45 -11.89
CA ASP A 145 6.23 -2.61 -11.33
C ASP A 145 6.88 -3.92 -11.72
N LYS A 146 7.58 -3.96 -12.86
CA LYS A 146 8.37 -5.13 -13.22
C LYS A 146 9.47 -5.35 -12.19
N VAL A 147 10.14 -4.27 -11.74
CA VAL A 147 11.15 -4.40 -10.68
C VAL A 147 10.54 -4.70 -9.29
N ILE A 148 9.29 -4.28 -9.03
CA ILE A 148 8.55 -4.72 -7.84
C ILE A 148 8.24 -6.22 -7.94
N VAL A 149 7.69 -6.69 -9.06
CA VAL A 149 7.29 -8.10 -9.25
C VAL A 149 8.52 -9.02 -9.27
N GLU A 150 9.61 -8.61 -9.91
CA GLU A 150 10.92 -9.29 -9.85
C GLU A 150 11.35 -9.53 -8.40
N GLN A 151 11.21 -8.51 -7.54
CA GLN A 151 11.58 -8.63 -6.13
C GLN A 151 10.70 -9.60 -5.32
N PHE A 152 9.55 -10.00 -5.88
CA PHE A 152 8.59 -10.93 -5.29
C PHE A 152 8.60 -12.33 -5.91
N GLU A 153 9.49 -12.66 -6.86
CA GLU A 153 9.54 -14.00 -7.49
C GLU A 153 9.66 -15.15 -6.47
N ASN A 154 10.35 -14.91 -5.35
CA ASN A 154 10.53 -15.88 -4.26
C ASN A 154 9.89 -15.42 -2.93
N LYS A 155 8.92 -14.50 -2.99
CA LYS A 155 8.24 -13.95 -1.81
C LYS A 155 6.72 -14.00 -1.99
N ASN A 156 5.99 -14.06 -0.89
CA ASN A 156 4.53 -14.07 -0.94
C ASN A 156 3.97 -12.65 -0.74
N SER A 157 3.42 -12.05 -1.80
CA SER A 157 2.82 -10.71 -1.77
C SER A 157 1.60 -10.61 -0.86
N ASP A 158 0.91 -11.72 -0.55
CA ASP A 158 -0.18 -11.70 0.43
C ASP A 158 0.33 -11.66 1.87
N MET A 159 1.56 -12.13 2.11
CA MET A 159 2.18 -12.16 3.44
C MET A 159 3.06 -10.93 3.71
N ILE A 160 3.51 -10.25 2.65
CA ILE A 160 4.31 -9.03 2.72
C ILE A 160 3.60 -7.96 1.87
N PRO A 161 2.56 -7.30 2.42
CA PRO A 161 1.69 -6.41 1.64
C PRO A 161 2.27 -5.01 1.36
N GLY A 162 3.53 -4.97 0.91
CA GLY A 162 4.20 -3.75 0.50
C GLY A 162 5.64 -3.95 0.03
N ALA A 163 6.14 -2.96 -0.69
CA ALA A 163 7.49 -2.89 -1.23
C ALA A 163 8.00 -1.44 -1.21
N LEU A 164 9.32 -1.27 -1.25
CA LEU A 164 9.97 0.01 -1.48
C LEU A 164 10.58 0.02 -2.88
N VAL A 165 10.33 1.06 -3.66
CA VAL A 165 11.03 1.26 -4.94
C VAL A 165 12.28 2.08 -4.67
N HIS A 166 13.45 1.55 -5.03
CA HIS A 166 14.73 2.19 -4.78
C HIS A 166 14.76 3.63 -5.32
N SER A 167 15.23 4.58 -4.52
CA SER A 167 15.30 6.01 -4.85
C SER A 167 13.95 6.69 -5.11
N HIS A 168 12.84 6.04 -4.75
CA HIS A 168 11.49 6.54 -4.99
C HIS A 168 10.67 6.53 -3.68
N GLY A 169 9.85 5.51 -3.46
CA GLY A 169 8.95 5.47 -2.31
C GLY A 169 8.23 4.14 -2.15
N PRO A 170 7.37 4.03 -1.11
CA PRO A 170 6.62 2.82 -0.83
C PRO A 170 5.43 2.59 -1.78
N PHE A 171 5.17 1.31 -2.02
CA PHE A 171 3.91 0.77 -2.52
C PHE A 171 3.36 -0.19 -1.47
N THR A 172 2.08 -0.10 -1.16
CA THR A 172 1.39 -1.07 -0.31
C THR A 172 0.10 -1.53 -0.96
N TRP A 173 -0.39 -2.68 -0.53
CA TRP A 173 -1.60 -3.26 -1.07
C TRP A 173 -2.44 -3.96 -0.01
N GLY A 174 -3.66 -4.33 -0.39
CA GLY A 174 -4.58 -5.09 0.43
C GLY A 174 -5.71 -5.72 -0.38
N ARG A 175 -6.56 -6.50 0.28
CA ARG A 175 -7.77 -7.13 -0.29
C ARG A 175 -8.94 -6.16 -0.40
N ASN A 176 -8.78 -4.95 0.12
CA ASN A 176 -9.69 -3.82 -0.02
C ASN A 176 -8.94 -2.52 0.33
N THR A 177 -9.57 -1.37 0.09
CA THR A 177 -8.97 -0.05 0.33
C THR A 177 -8.59 0.20 1.79
N VAL A 178 -9.38 -0.33 2.73
CA VAL A 178 -9.11 -0.19 4.16
C VAL A 178 -7.81 -0.90 4.55
N GLU A 179 -7.63 -2.13 4.09
CA GLU A 179 -6.41 -2.90 4.33
C GLU A 179 -5.18 -2.25 3.68
N ALA A 180 -5.31 -1.74 2.46
CA ALA A 180 -4.20 -1.05 1.78
C ALA A 180 -3.75 0.22 2.53
N VAL A 181 -4.69 1.04 3.02
CA VAL A 181 -4.37 2.21 3.86
C VAL A 181 -3.75 1.78 5.19
N LEU A 182 -4.32 0.76 5.84
CA LEU A 182 -3.78 0.24 7.10
C LEU A 182 -2.33 -0.22 6.95
N ASN A 183 -2.02 -0.98 5.90
CA ASN A 183 -0.67 -1.44 5.61
C ASN A 183 0.28 -0.27 5.34
N ALA A 184 -0.17 0.80 4.67
CA ALA A 184 0.63 2.02 4.47
C ALA A 184 0.95 2.75 5.79
N VAL A 185 -0.04 2.91 6.67
CA VAL A 185 0.15 3.54 7.98
C VAL A 185 1.13 2.74 8.84
N VAL A 186 0.99 1.41 8.84
CA VAL A 186 1.90 0.53 9.56
C VAL A 186 3.29 0.59 8.96
N LEU A 187 3.43 0.51 7.63
CA LEU A 187 4.72 0.60 6.95
C LEU A 187 5.49 1.87 7.36
N LYS A 188 4.83 3.03 7.29
CA LYS A 188 5.41 4.31 7.76
C LYS A 188 5.86 4.22 9.23
N THR A 189 5.06 3.58 10.07
CA THR A 189 5.32 3.46 11.51
C THR A 189 6.51 2.56 11.79
N VAL A 190 6.56 1.37 11.17
CA VAL A 190 7.66 0.41 11.38
C VAL A 190 8.95 0.90 10.74
N ALA A 191 8.90 1.63 9.62
CA ALA A 191 10.06 2.30 9.06
C ALA A 191 10.66 3.31 10.06
N ARG A 192 9.83 4.16 10.69
CA ARG A 192 10.30 5.10 11.71
C ARG A 192 10.95 4.38 12.90
N MET A 193 10.28 3.33 13.40
CA MET A 193 10.79 2.54 14.52
C MET A 193 12.11 1.87 14.15
N ALA A 194 12.21 1.30 12.95
CA ALA A 194 13.43 0.65 12.48
C ALA A 194 14.59 1.64 12.36
N PHE A 195 14.36 2.82 11.78
CA PHE A 195 15.38 3.87 11.71
C PHE A 195 15.93 4.22 13.10
N HIS A 196 15.06 4.51 14.08
CA HIS A 196 15.49 4.84 15.43
C HIS A 196 16.18 3.67 16.15
N THR A 197 15.71 2.43 15.93
CA THR A 197 16.32 1.24 16.55
C THR A 197 17.74 1.02 16.00
N LEU A 198 17.91 1.15 14.68
CA LEU A 198 19.23 1.09 14.04
C LEU A 198 20.12 2.27 14.44
N ALA A 199 19.57 3.45 14.71
CA ALA A 199 20.34 4.58 15.22
C ALA A 199 20.86 4.36 16.66
N LEU A 200 20.12 3.59 17.48
CA LEU A 200 20.52 3.29 18.86
C LEU A 200 21.62 2.23 18.95
N GLU A 201 21.49 1.15 18.17
CA GLU A 201 22.34 -0.05 18.33
C GLU A 201 23.09 -0.47 17.06
N GLY A 202 22.86 0.21 15.94
CA GLY A 202 23.55 -0.03 14.68
C GLY A 202 23.43 -1.48 14.19
N ASN A 203 24.57 -2.05 13.82
CA ASN A 203 24.69 -3.43 13.33
C ASN A 203 24.51 -4.51 14.41
N ARG A 204 24.35 -4.14 15.69
CA ARG A 204 24.08 -5.11 16.77
C ARG A 204 22.61 -5.50 16.85
N VAL A 205 21.73 -4.73 16.21
CA VAL A 205 20.31 -5.03 16.13
C VAL A 205 20.10 -6.34 15.37
N LYS A 206 19.33 -7.25 15.97
CA LYS A 206 18.90 -8.50 15.32
C LYS A 206 17.42 -8.42 14.99
N ALA A 207 17.04 -9.12 13.92
CA ALA A 207 15.62 -9.36 13.64
C ALA A 207 14.95 -10.10 14.81
N ILE A 208 13.64 -9.94 14.90
CA ILE A 208 12.80 -10.69 15.82
C ILE A 208 12.99 -12.20 15.59
N SER A 209 12.80 -13.03 16.62
CA SER A 209 12.92 -14.49 16.44
C SER A 209 11.87 -15.01 15.45
N PRO A 210 12.21 -16.04 14.63
CA PRO A 210 11.27 -16.63 13.67
C PRO A 210 9.97 -17.12 14.32
N ASP A 211 10.05 -17.69 15.53
CA ASP A 211 8.88 -18.17 16.27
C ASP A 211 7.96 -17.02 16.71
N LEU A 212 8.53 -15.89 17.15
CA LEU A 212 7.74 -14.74 17.56
C LEU A 212 7.11 -14.04 16.35
N LEU A 213 7.82 -13.95 15.23
CA LEU A 213 7.29 -13.50 13.94
C LEU A 213 6.09 -14.35 13.53
N LYS A 214 6.29 -15.67 13.48
CA LYS A 214 5.24 -16.66 13.15
C LYS A 214 4.03 -16.51 14.07
N LYS A 215 4.26 -16.39 15.38
CA LYS A 215 3.19 -16.24 16.38
C LYS A 215 2.34 -15.00 16.14
N HIS A 216 2.97 -13.86 15.87
CA HIS A 216 2.27 -12.59 15.67
C HIS A 216 1.50 -12.57 14.34
N PHE A 217 2.17 -12.94 13.25
CA PHE A 217 1.57 -12.92 11.92
C PHE A 217 0.34 -13.86 11.86
N PHE A 218 0.51 -15.13 12.20
CA PHE A 218 -0.58 -16.11 12.09
C PHE A 218 -1.66 -15.96 13.16
N ARG A 219 -1.41 -15.25 14.27
CA ARG A 219 -2.48 -14.86 15.22
C ARG A 219 -3.50 -13.94 14.55
N LYS A 220 -3.06 -13.04 13.67
CA LYS A 220 -3.94 -12.08 12.99
C LYS A 220 -4.52 -12.62 11.70
N HIS A 221 -3.72 -13.39 10.95
CA HIS A 221 -4.07 -13.85 9.60
C HIS A 221 -4.55 -15.32 9.53
N GLY A 222 -4.46 -16.07 10.63
CA GLY A 222 -4.85 -17.48 10.73
C GLY A 222 -3.76 -18.43 10.20
N ALA A 223 -3.70 -19.67 10.71
CA ALA A 223 -2.63 -20.64 10.38
C ALA A 223 -2.88 -21.47 9.11
N GLY A 224 -3.96 -21.22 8.36
CA GLY A 224 -4.32 -21.96 7.15
C GLY A 224 -3.73 -21.35 5.87
N PRO A 225 -3.85 -22.03 4.70
CA PRO A 225 -3.62 -21.36 3.43
C PRO A 225 -4.48 -20.08 3.40
N VAL A 226 -3.91 -18.99 2.89
CA VAL A 226 -4.39 -17.59 2.93
C VAL A 226 -5.85 -17.39 2.48
N THR A 227 -6.48 -18.43 1.94
CA THR A 227 -7.85 -18.46 1.42
C THR A 227 -8.96 -18.70 2.47
N ALA A 228 -8.66 -19.00 3.73
CA ALA A 228 -9.69 -19.40 4.69
C ALA A 228 -9.72 -18.58 5.98
N ARG A 229 -10.22 -17.33 5.89
CA ARG A 229 -11.01 -16.63 6.94
C ARG A 229 -11.14 -15.14 6.60
N PHE A 230 -12.25 -14.74 5.99
CA PHE A 230 -13.04 -13.55 6.34
C PHE A 230 -14.42 -13.75 5.70
N LYS A 231 -15.27 -14.56 6.36
CA LYS A 231 -16.68 -14.68 5.97
C LYS A 231 -17.37 -13.34 6.22
N ALA A 232 -18.07 -12.88 5.18
CA ALA A 232 -19.17 -11.93 5.18
C ALA A 232 -18.90 -10.49 5.64
N GLY A 233 -18.82 -9.59 4.65
CA GLY A 233 -19.56 -8.33 4.61
C GLY A 233 -19.57 -7.46 5.87
N VAL A 234 -18.58 -6.58 6.00
CA VAL A 234 -18.81 -5.28 6.64
C VAL A 234 -18.70 -4.23 5.52
N PRO A 235 -19.73 -3.41 5.28
CA PRO A 235 -19.66 -2.35 4.27
C PRO A 235 -18.46 -1.44 4.56
N GLY A 236 -17.62 -1.19 3.55
CA GLY A 236 -16.35 -0.47 3.70
C GLY A 236 -16.45 0.88 4.41
N GLY A 237 -17.61 1.54 4.38
CA GLY A 237 -17.86 2.82 5.07
C GLY A 237 -17.91 2.74 6.60
N GLU A 238 -18.36 1.63 7.20
CA GLU A 238 -18.45 1.49 8.66
C GLU A 238 -17.11 1.10 9.29
N LEU A 239 -16.30 0.33 8.56
CA LEU A 239 -14.97 -0.08 9.04
C LEU A 239 -13.97 1.09 9.03
N VAL A 240 -14.05 1.99 8.05
CA VAL A 240 -13.26 3.23 8.02
C VAL A 240 -13.61 4.13 9.21
N LYS A 241 -14.91 4.30 9.52
CA LYS A 241 -15.35 5.01 10.73
C LYS A 241 -14.89 4.30 12.00
N THR A 242 -14.94 2.98 12.06
CA THR A 242 -14.54 2.20 13.25
C THR A 242 -13.03 2.26 13.50
N ILE A 243 -12.20 2.21 12.46
CA ILE A 243 -10.74 2.37 12.58
C ILE A 243 -10.41 3.82 12.96
N ALA A 244 -11.02 4.82 12.32
CA ALA A 244 -10.85 6.22 12.68
C ALA A 244 -11.28 6.49 14.14
N LEU A 245 -12.42 5.97 14.59
CA LEU A 245 -12.88 6.11 15.99
C LEU A 245 -12.02 5.34 17.00
N PHE A 246 -11.48 4.17 16.63
CA PHE A 246 -10.61 3.39 17.53
C PHE A 246 -9.28 4.09 17.80
N PHE A 247 -8.74 4.84 16.82
CA PHE A 247 -7.51 5.62 17.01
C PHE A 247 -7.75 7.05 17.53
N LEU A 248 -8.84 7.72 17.13
CA LEU A 248 -9.17 9.07 17.62
C LEU A 248 -9.57 9.10 19.11
N LYS A 249 -10.26 8.06 19.63
CA LYS A 249 -10.57 7.97 21.07
C LYS A 249 -9.33 7.81 21.96
N LYS A 250 -8.18 7.38 21.42
CA LYS A 250 -6.93 7.28 22.18
C LYS A 250 -6.13 8.59 22.25
N ASN A 251 -6.37 9.54 21.34
CA ASN A 251 -5.67 10.82 21.33
C ASN A 251 -6.39 11.95 22.07
N ASN A 252 -7.66 11.78 22.46
CA ASN A 252 -8.42 12.76 23.25
C ASN A 252 -8.37 12.52 24.77
N ASN A 253 -7.52 11.61 25.25
CA ASN A 253 -7.22 11.44 26.68
C ASN A 253 -5.80 11.95 27.00
N LYS A 254 -5.51 13.19 26.61
CA LYS A 254 -4.46 14.02 27.19
C LYS A 254 -4.97 15.44 27.34
#